data_AF-A0A2M7BUA5-F1
#
_entry.id   AF-A0A2M7BUA5-F1
#
_cell.length_a   1.000
_cell.length_b   1.000
_cell.length_c   1.000
_cell.angle_alpha   90.00
_cell.angle_beta   90.00
_cell.angle_gamma   90.00
#
_symmetry.space_group_name_H-M   'P 1'
#
loop_
_entity.id
_entity.type
_entity.pdbx_description
1 polymer ?
#
loop_
_entity_poly.entity_id
_entity_poly.type
_entity_poly.pdbx_seq_one_letter_code
_entity_poly.pdbx_strand_id
1 'polypeptide(L)'
;LEDLSFPYLYPKEYEWLIKNVKEQYEAREKHLKKVRPLLLKILKKEGIKPIDVHSRPKHYWSLYQKLLRHEMDFDRIHDLIALRVIVNDV
;
A
#
# COMPACT_ATOMS: atom_id res chain seq x y z
N LEU A 1 8.36 -14.52 -5.87
CA LEU A 1 7.93 -15.92 -6.03
C LEU A 1 6.54 -16.12 -5.46
N GLU A 2 6.31 -15.74 -4.20
CA GLU A 2 5.00 -15.92 -3.52
C GLU A 2 3.82 -15.34 -4.29
N ASP A 3 3.87 -14.06 -4.70
CA ASP A 3 2.80 -13.44 -5.49
C ASP A 3 2.59 -14.08 -6.87
N LEU A 4 3.65 -14.67 -7.45
CA LEU A 4 3.55 -15.37 -8.73
C LEU A 4 2.95 -16.76 -8.55
N SER A 5 3.18 -17.42 -7.42
CA SER A 5 2.60 -18.72 -7.09
C SER A 5 1.17 -18.64 -6.57
N PHE A 6 0.79 -17.51 -5.97
CA PHE A 6 -0.51 -17.34 -5.31
C PHE A 6 -1.72 -17.58 -6.24
N PRO A 7 -1.76 -17.07 -7.50
CA PRO A 7 -2.84 -17.35 -8.43
C PRO A 7 -2.99 -18.84 -8.80
N TYR A 8 -1.89 -19.62 -8.73
CA TYR A 8 -1.90 -21.03 -9.10
C TYR A 8 -2.25 -21.93 -7.92
N LEU A 9 -1.79 -21.60 -6.72
CA LEU A 9 -2.07 -22.37 -5.51
C LEU A 9 -3.46 -22.09 -4.95
N TYR A 10 -3.92 -20.84 -5.06
CA TYR A 10 -5.18 -20.35 -4.48
C TYR A 10 -5.92 -19.43 -5.46
N PRO A 11 -6.41 -19.97 -6.60
CA PRO A 11 -6.99 -19.16 -7.67
C PRO A 11 -8.25 -18.40 -7.24
N LYS A 12 -9.12 -19.02 -6.43
CA LYS A 12 -10.38 -18.41 -5.99
C LYS A 12 -10.15 -17.27 -5.02
N GLU A 13 -9.23 -17.46 -4.08
CA GLU A 13 -8.84 -16.48 -3.08
C GLU A 13 -8.14 -15.30 -3.74
N TYR A 14 -7.29 -15.56 -4.74
CA TYR A 14 -6.64 -14.52 -5.53
C TYR A 14 -7.65 -13.69 -6.32
N GLU A 15 -8.60 -14.32 -7.01
CA GLU A 15 -9.64 -13.62 -7.76
C GLU A 15 -10.52 -12.77 -6.83
N TRP A 16 -10.93 -13.34 -5.69
CA TRP A 16 -11.65 -12.61 -4.65
C TRP A 16 -10.85 -11.41 -4.15
N LEU A 17 -9.56 -11.59 -3.85
CA LEU A 17 -8.71 -10.51 -3.36
C LEU A 17 -8.61 -9.37 -4.37
N ILE A 18 -8.33 -9.66 -5.65
CA ILE A 18 -8.19 -8.64 -6.68
C ILE A 18 -9.48 -7.84 -6.85
N LYS A 19 -10.64 -8.52 -6.83
CA LYS A 19 -11.94 -7.86 -6.95
C LYS A 19 -12.22 -6.92 -5.76
N ASN A 20 -11.97 -7.39 -4.54
CA ASN A 20 -12.30 -6.63 -3.33
C ASN A 20 -11.25 -5.55 -2.99
N VAL A 21 -10.00 -5.75 -3.39
CA VAL A 21 -8.94 -4.76 -3.13
C VAL A 21 -9.03 -3.56 -4.07
N LYS A 22 -9.57 -3.72 -5.29
CA LYS A 22 -9.57 -2.69 -6.31
C LYS A 22 -10.22 -1.39 -5.84
N GLU A 23 -11.43 -1.48 -5.28
CA GLU A 23 -12.17 -0.31 -4.79
C GLU A 23 -11.43 0.39 -3.64
N GLN A 24 -10.90 -0.39 -2.70
CA GLN A 24 -10.13 0.10 -1.56
C GLN A 24 -8.81 0.76 -2.01
N TYR A 25 -8.18 0.22 -3.04
CA TYR A 25 -6.94 0.74 -3.61
C TYR A 25 -7.19 2.10 -4.29
N GLU A 26 -8.22 2.22 -5.11
CA GLU A 26 -8.56 3.48 -5.77
C GLU A 26 -8.91 4.60 -4.76
N ALA A 27 -9.67 4.27 -3.71
CA ALA A 27 -10.02 5.22 -2.66
C ALA A 27 -8.77 5.74 -1.93
N ARG A 28 -7.87 4.83 -1.56
CA ARG A 28 -6.63 5.18 -0.84
C ARG A 28 -5.60 5.85 -1.74
N GLU A 29 -5.53 5.52 -3.03
CA GLU A 29 -4.64 6.19 -3.98
C GLU A 29 -5.03 7.66 -4.14
N LYS A 30 -6.34 7.95 -4.25
CA LYS A 30 -6.86 9.33 -4.25
C LYS A 30 -6.49 10.07 -2.97
N HIS A 31 -6.57 9.40 -1.82
CA HIS A 31 -6.13 9.98 -0.55
C HIS A 31 -4.61 10.26 -0.54
N LEU A 32 -3.79 9.31 -0.99
CA LEU A 32 -2.34 9.45 -1.07
C LEU A 32 -1.92 10.62 -1.97
N LYS A 33 -2.60 10.82 -3.10
CA LYS A 33 -2.37 11.96 -4.01
C LYS A 33 -2.60 13.31 -3.32
N LYS A 34 -3.53 13.39 -2.35
CA LYS A 34 -3.76 14.61 -1.55
C LYS A 34 -2.73 14.79 -0.44
N VAL A 35 -2.30 13.69 0.19
CA VAL A 35 -1.34 13.72 1.31
C VAL A 35 0.10 13.98 0.83
N ARG A 36 0.50 13.44 -0.32
CA ARG A 36 1.85 13.60 -0.88
C ARG A 36 2.32 15.07 -0.95
N PRO A 37 1.57 16.04 -1.53
CA PRO A 37 2.01 17.43 -1.58
C PRO A 37 2.08 18.08 -0.18
N LEU A 38 1.20 17.69 0.74
CA LEU A 38 1.25 18.18 2.12
C LEU A 38 2.53 17.70 2.82
N LEU A 39 2.86 16.42 2.67
CA LEU A 39 4.07 15.82 3.23
C LEU A 39 5.34 16.49 2.68
N LEU A 40 5.41 16.68 1.35
CA LEU A 40 6.54 17.40 0.72
C LEU A 40 6.68 18.84 1.21
N LYS A 41 5.56 19.54 1.45
CA LYS A 41 5.56 20.89 1.99
C LYS A 41 6.12 20.93 3.42
N ILE A 42 5.75 19.96 4.26
CA ILE A 42 6.26 19.83 5.63
C ILE A 42 7.76 19.52 5.61
N LEU A 43 8.19 18.51 4.84
CA LEU A 43 9.60 18.16 4.71
C LEU A 43 10.45 19.35 4.27
N LYS A 44 9.97 20.13 3.28
CA LYS A 44 10.66 21.34 2.82
C LYS A 44 10.76 22.42 3.90
N LYS A 45 9.73 22.58 4.75
CA LYS A 45 9.75 23.54 5.87
C LYS A 45 10.80 23.17 6.91
N GLU A 46 10.93 21.88 7.20
CA GLU A 46 11.93 21.35 8.13
C GLU A 46 13.35 21.28 7.52
N GLY A 47 13.56 21.77 6.29
CA GLY A 47 14.84 21.72 5.61
C GLY A 47 15.24 20.35 5.07
N ILE A 48 14.38 19.34 5.22
CA ILE A 48 14.60 17.97 4.76
C ILE A 48 14.31 17.89 3.26
N LYS A 49 15.33 17.53 2.46
CA LYS A 49 15.18 17.30 1.02
C LYS A 49 15.02 15.80 0.75
N PRO A 50 13.80 15.32 0.46
CA PRO A 50 13.63 13.93 0.04
C PRO A 50 14.28 13.71 -1.33
N ILE A 51 15.05 12.63 -1.44
CA ILE A 51 15.67 12.16 -2.69
C ILE A 51 14.58 11.58 -3.59
N ASP A 52 13.66 10.80 -3.00
CA ASP A 52 12.58 10.17 -3.72
C ASP A 52 11.37 9.91 -2.80
N VAL A 53 10.18 10.01 -3.38
CA VAL A 53 8.90 9.71 -2.73
C VAL A 53 8.03 8.93 -3.70
N HIS A 54 7.97 7.61 -3.51
CA HIS A 54 7.18 6.71 -4.36
C HIS A 54 6.26 5.80 -3.54
N SER A 55 5.19 5.33 -4.18
CA SER A 55 4.36 4.26 -3.63
C SER A 55 5.04 2.92 -3.86
N ARG A 56 5.19 2.12 -2.80
CA ARG A 56 5.66 0.74 -2.94
C ARG A 56 4.43 -0.16 -3.12
N PRO A 57 4.28 -0.88 -4.25
CA PRO A 57 3.17 -1.81 -4.41
C PRO A 57 3.29 -2.91 -3.34
N LYS A 58 2.16 -3.21 -2.71
CA LYS A 58 2.06 -4.26 -1.69
C LYS A 58 1.92 -5.62 -2.38
N HIS A 59 2.56 -6.62 -1.80
CA HIS A 59 2.45 -8.02 -2.24
C HIS A 59 1.05 -8.57 -1.93
N TYR A 60 0.36 -9.12 -2.94
CA TYR A 60 -1.01 -9.63 -2.82
C TYR A 60 -1.10 -10.77 -1.81
N TRP A 61 -0.11 -11.66 -1.77
CA TRP A 61 -0.06 -12.74 -0.79
C TRP A 61 0.02 -12.21 0.65
N SER A 62 0.91 -11.24 0.89
CA SER A 62 1.05 -10.63 2.22
C SER A 62 -0.19 -9.84 2.64
N LEU A 63 -0.90 -9.24 1.68
CA LEU A 63 -2.18 -8.59 1.95
C LEU A 63 -3.24 -9.62 2.35
N TYR A 64 -3.34 -10.73 1.61
CA TYR A 64 -4.26 -11.82 1.92
C TYR A 64 -4.01 -12.39 3.31
N GLN A 65 -2.74 -12.63 3.67
CA GLN A 65 -2.38 -13.08 5.03
C GLN A 65 -2.76 -12.06 6.11
N LYS A 66 -2.68 -10.75 5.83
CA LYS A 66 -3.14 -9.71 6.77
C LYS A 66 -4.65 -9.72 6.93
N LEU A 67 -5.39 -9.89 5.83
CA LEU A 67 -6.85 -10.02 5.87
C LEU A 67 -7.26 -11.23 6.70
N LEU A 68 -6.64 -12.39 6.49
CA LEU A 68 -6.92 -13.59 7.27
C LEU A 68 -6.70 -13.38 8.77
N ARG A 69 -5.64 -12.67 9.17
CA ARG A 69 -5.39 -12.34 10.58
C ARG A 69 -6.41 -11.37 11.18
N HIS A 70 -7.08 -10.59 10.35
CA HIS A 70 -8.08 -9.60 10.76
C HIS A 70 -9.50 -10.03 10.37
N GLU A 71 -9.77 -11.34 10.26
CA GLU A 71 -11.12 -11.88 9.99
C GLU A 71 -11.74 -11.35 8.69
N MET A 72 -10.90 -11.08 7.68
CA MET A 72 -11.28 -10.53 6.38
C MET A 72 -11.83 -9.10 6.42
N ASP A 73 -11.61 -8.39 7.53
CA ASP A 73 -11.99 -6.99 7.71
C ASP A 73 -10.95 -6.05 7.05
N PHE A 74 -11.36 -5.37 5.99
CA PHE A 74 -10.51 -4.40 5.27
C PHE A 74 -10.29 -3.10 6.04
N ASP A 75 -11.21 -2.72 6.94
CA ASP A 75 -11.11 -1.47 7.69
C ASP A 75 -9.98 -1.52 8.72
N ARG A 76 -9.68 -2.72 9.22
CA ARG A 76 -8.52 -3.00 10.09
C ARG A 76 -7.19 -3.00 9.37
N ILE A 77 -7.18 -3.02 8.04
CA ILE A 77 -5.96 -2.93 7.25
C ILE A 77 -5.64 -1.48 6.97
N HIS A 78 -4.82 -0.86 7.80
CA HIS A 78 -4.42 0.55 7.63
C HIS A 78 -3.31 0.72 6.59
N ASP A 79 -2.49 -0.29 6.37
CA ASP A 79 -1.26 -0.22 5.59
C ASP A 79 -1.44 -0.67 4.13
N LEU A 80 -2.66 -0.59 3.56
CA LEU A 80 -2.95 -1.04 2.19
C LEU A 80 -2.08 -0.33 1.14
N ILE A 81 -1.78 0.95 1.37
CA ILE A 81 -0.87 1.76 0.55
C ILE A 81 0.16 2.37 1.48
N ALA A 82 1.44 2.20 1.13
CA ALA A 82 2.56 2.80 1.84
C ALA A 82 3.29 3.80 0.95
N LEU A 83 3.64 4.94 1.52
CA LEU A 83 4.50 5.94 0.90
C LEU A 83 5.92 5.72 1.42
N ARG A 84 6.86 5.47 0.51
CA ARG A 84 8.28 5.39 0.86
C ARG A 84 8.89 6.76 0.64
N VAL A 85 9.56 7.29 1.66
CA VAL A 85 10.35 8.53 1.57
C VAL A 85 11.81 8.16 1.77
N ILE A 86 12.66 8.57 0.84
CA ILE A 86 14.11 8.38 0.90
C ILE A 86 14.74 9.75 1.15
N VAL A 87 15.59 9.86 2.17
CA VAL A 87 16.33 11.08 2.53
C VAL A 87 17.84 10.78 2.58
N ASN A 88 18.68 11.81 2.41
CA ASN A 88 20.14 11.66 2.36
C ASN A 88 20.76 11.38 3.73
N ASP A 89 20.23 12.00 4.79
CA ASP A 89 20.73 11.85 6.16
C ASP A 89 19.64 12.30 7.15
N VAL A 90 19.72 11.87 8.42
CA VAL A 90 18.74 12.18 9.49
C VAL A 90 19.20 13.38 10.33
#